data_AF-A0A3N5IZ12-F1
#
_entry.id   AF-A0A3N5IZ12-F1
#
_cell.length_a   1.000
_cell.length_b   1.000
_cell.length_c   1.000
_cell.angle_alpha   90.00
_cell.angle_beta   90.00
_cell.angle_gamma   90.00
#
_symmetry.space_group_name_H-M   'P 1'
#
loop_
_entity.id
_entity.type
_entity.pdbx_description
1 polymer ?
#
loop_
_entity_poly.entity_id
_entity_poly.type
_entity_poly.pdbx_seq_one_letter_code
_entity_poly.pdbx_strand_id
1 'polypeptide(L)'
;MSPGSHSSSSQEVITYTAAGGVVVFHDRVLLLQRPARDEVRLPKGHIEPGEQAAAAALREVAEESGTAHLRVLAPLGTQLVEFESGGKRYSRTEIYFLMTTTDEPHRDHSTGEAQFVPVWLSFAEAVQVISFEAEREWLKRARHQLRRIGDDIR
;
A
#
# COMPACT_ATOMS: atom_id res chain seq x y z
N MET A 1 54.86 -12.57 -3.39
CA MET A 1 53.53 -12.85 -3.93
C MET A 1 52.57 -12.86 -2.76
N SER A 2 51.71 -11.85 -2.63
CA SER A 2 50.70 -11.79 -1.58
C SER A 2 49.34 -12.13 -2.19
N PRO A 3 48.52 -13.01 -1.58
CA PRO A 3 47.18 -13.28 -2.08
C PRO A 3 46.27 -12.11 -1.70
N GLY A 4 45.55 -11.58 -2.69
CA GLY A 4 44.56 -10.52 -2.51
C GLY A 4 43.35 -11.04 -1.73
N SER A 5 43.11 -10.45 -0.56
CA SER A 5 41.89 -10.62 0.22
C SER A 5 40.70 -10.12 -0.60
N HIS A 6 39.84 -11.04 -1.04
CA HIS A 6 38.53 -10.68 -1.56
C HIS A 6 37.67 -10.24 -0.36
N SER A 7 37.56 -8.93 -0.17
CA SER A 7 36.57 -8.37 0.75
C SER A 7 35.19 -8.63 0.16
N SER A 8 34.51 -9.66 0.67
CA SER A 8 33.08 -9.84 0.49
C SER A 8 32.37 -8.68 1.18
N SER A 9 32.09 -7.60 0.45
CA SER A 9 31.22 -6.54 0.94
C SER A 9 29.81 -7.10 1.08
N SER A 10 29.45 -7.54 2.29
CA SER A 10 28.07 -7.76 2.68
C SER A 10 27.34 -6.42 2.52
N GLN A 11 26.62 -6.24 1.40
CA GLN A 11 25.79 -5.06 1.23
C GLN A 11 24.74 -5.05 2.34
N GLU A 12 24.66 -3.92 3.05
CA GLU A 12 23.72 -3.68 4.13
C GLU A 12 22.27 -3.85 3.62
N VAL A 13 21.51 -4.75 4.26
CA VAL A 13 20.09 -4.97 3.95
C VAL A 13 19.26 -4.20 4.96
N ILE A 14 18.55 -3.17 4.50
CA ILE A 14 17.62 -2.40 5.31
C ILE A 14 16.30 -3.18 5.41
N THR A 15 15.89 -3.52 6.63
CA THR A 15 14.65 -4.27 6.89
C THR A 15 13.66 -3.42 7.65
N TYR A 16 12.39 -3.42 7.21
CA TYR A 16 11.30 -2.73 7.92
C TYR A 16 9.94 -3.34 7.58
N THR A 17 8.95 -3.03 8.42
CA THR A 17 7.56 -3.46 8.21
C THR A 17 6.71 -2.25 7.85
N ALA A 18 5.85 -2.43 6.86
CA ALA A 18 4.87 -1.45 6.43
C ALA A 18 3.46 -2.05 6.52
N ALA A 19 2.49 -1.19 6.78
CA ALA A 19 1.07 -1.55 6.74
C ALA A 19 0.31 -0.65 5.77
N GLY A 20 -0.66 -1.22 5.07
CA GLY A 20 -1.41 -0.53 4.02
C GLY A 20 -2.87 -0.95 3.92
N GLY A 21 -3.64 -0.17 3.18
CA GLY A 21 -5.08 -0.36 2.99
C GLY A 21 -5.47 -0.50 1.52
N VAL A 22 -6.31 -1.48 1.23
CA VAL A 22 -7.16 -1.45 0.03
C VAL A 22 -8.51 -0.92 0.45
N VAL A 23 -8.73 0.39 0.26
CA VAL A 23 -9.99 1.05 0.65
C VAL A 23 -10.99 0.95 -0.47
N VAL A 24 -12.17 0.42 -0.16
CA VAL A 24 -13.29 0.36 -1.09
C VAL A 24 -14.40 1.33 -0.72
N PHE A 25 -15.00 1.92 -1.74
CA PHE A 25 -16.25 2.69 -1.65
C PHE A 25 -17.13 2.26 -2.83
N HIS A 26 -18.23 1.57 -2.52
CA HIS A 26 -19.01 0.82 -3.52
C HIS A 26 -18.14 -0.13 -4.36
N ASP A 27 -18.07 0.09 -5.67
CA ASP A 27 -17.31 -0.69 -6.64
C ASP A 27 -15.92 -0.10 -6.96
N ARG A 28 -15.55 0.99 -6.29
CA ARG A 28 -14.30 1.72 -6.49
C ARG A 28 -13.28 1.44 -5.39
N VAL A 29 -12.02 1.55 -5.77
CA VAL A 29 -10.85 1.43 -4.89
C VAL A 29 -10.04 2.71 -4.95
N LEU A 30 -9.54 3.11 -3.78
CA LEU A 30 -8.63 4.23 -3.62
C LEU A 30 -7.21 3.83 -4.05
N LEU A 31 -6.61 4.63 -4.93
CA LEU A 31 -5.17 4.63 -5.23
C LEU A 31 -4.59 6.02 -4.99
N LEU A 32 -3.27 6.08 -4.89
CA LEU A 32 -2.50 7.30 -4.79
C LEU A 32 -1.63 7.46 -6.04
N GLN A 33 -1.83 8.54 -6.77
CA GLN A 33 -0.90 8.96 -7.81
C GLN A 33 0.21 9.79 -7.15
N ARG A 34 1.46 9.57 -7.56
CA ARG A 34 2.63 10.33 -7.15
C ARG A 34 3.24 10.99 -8.39
N PRO A 35 2.73 12.16 -8.83
CA PRO A 35 3.10 12.77 -10.10
C PRO A 35 4.62 12.98 -10.27
N ALA A 36 5.31 13.33 -9.18
CA ALA A 36 6.75 13.54 -9.17
C ALA A 36 7.59 12.28 -9.51
N ARG A 37 6.99 11.08 -9.53
CA ARG A 37 7.65 9.83 -9.93
C ARG A 37 6.91 9.05 -11.01
N ASP A 38 5.79 9.57 -11.52
CA ASP A 38 4.91 8.83 -12.44
C ASP A 38 4.50 7.44 -11.88
N GLU A 39 4.23 7.40 -10.58
CA GLU A 39 3.88 6.17 -9.85
C GLU A 39 2.42 6.20 -9.42
N VAL A 40 1.73 5.06 -9.55
CA VAL A 40 0.42 4.82 -8.95
C VAL A 40 0.53 3.65 -8.00
N ARG A 41 0.09 3.86 -6.76
CA ARG A 41 0.27 2.91 -5.66
C ARG A 41 -0.92 2.84 -4.72
N LEU A 42 -0.96 1.80 -3.90
CA LEU A 42 -1.86 1.73 -2.74
C LEU A 42 -1.31 2.55 -1.57
N PRO A 43 -2.18 3.11 -0.70
CA PRO A 43 -1.76 3.79 0.51
C PRO A 43 -1.10 2.82 1.50
N LYS A 44 0.08 3.19 2.00
CA LYS A 44 0.85 2.44 3.01
C LYS A 44 2.00 3.27 3.59
N GLY A 45 2.37 2.95 4.82
CA GLY A 45 3.59 3.47 5.42
C GLY A 45 4.12 2.59 6.56
N HIS A 46 5.02 3.15 7.36
CA HIS A 46 5.74 2.38 8.37
C HIS A 46 4.83 2.06 9.55
N ILE A 47 5.05 0.90 10.17
CA ILE A 47 4.47 0.60 11.47
C ILE A 47 5.36 1.23 12.54
N GLU A 48 4.80 2.14 13.33
CA GLU A 48 5.53 2.79 14.42
C GLU A 48 5.77 1.84 15.62
N PRO A 49 6.78 2.11 16.47
CA PRO A 49 7.06 1.26 17.64
C PRO A 49 5.84 1.08 18.56
N GLY A 50 5.39 -0.16 18.72
CA GLY A 50 4.23 -0.51 19.54
C GLY A 50 2.87 -0.32 18.84
N GLU A 51 2.86 0.13 17.58
CA GLU A 51 1.64 0.31 16.79
C GLU A 51 1.14 -1.04 16.24
N GLN A 52 -0.17 -1.27 16.32
CA GLN A 52 -0.77 -2.44 15.66
C GLN A 52 -0.82 -2.20 14.15
N ALA A 53 -0.53 -3.23 13.35
CA ALA A 53 -0.52 -3.10 11.88
C ALA A 53 -1.81 -2.53 11.29
N ALA A 54 -2.98 -2.91 11.83
CA ALA A 54 -4.26 -2.37 11.40
C ALA A 54 -4.41 -0.88 11.73
N ALA A 55 -3.91 -0.44 12.89
CA ALA A 55 -3.91 0.97 13.29
C ALA A 55 -2.98 1.81 12.41
N ALA A 56 -1.77 1.30 12.16
CA ALA A 56 -0.81 1.89 11.22
C ALA A 56 -1.43 2.05 9.83
N ALA A 57 -2.06 1.00 9.30
CA ALA A 57 -2.69 1.05 7.99
C ALA A 57 -3.81 2.10 7.92
N LEU A 58 -4.65 2.23 8.95
CA LEU A 58 -5.71 3.24 9.00
C LEU A 58 -5.14 4.67 9.05
N ARG A 59 -4.11 4.89 9.89
CA ARG A 59 -3.42 6.17 10.00
C ARG A 59 -2.79 6.58 8.67
N GLU A 60 -2.02 5.70 8.06
CA GLU A 60 -1.31 5.95 6.79
C GLU A 60 -2.30 6.23 5.65
N VAL A 61 -3.40 5.47 5.56
CA VAL A 61 -4.45 5.77 4.58
C VAL A 61 -5.02 7.17 4.80
N ALA A 62 -5.31 7.56 6.04
CA ALA A 62 -5.83 8.89 6.34
C ALA A 62 -4.83 10.00 6.01
N GLU A 63 -3.56 9.82 6.38
CA GLU A 63 -2.49 10.80 6.16
C GLU A 63 -2.16 10.99 4.67
N GLU A 64 -2.04 9.89 3.91
CA GLU A 64 -1.64 9.95 2.50
C GLU A 64 -2.77 10.34 1.55
N SER A 65 -4.04 10.09 1.93
CA SER A 65 -5.19 10.31 1.05
C SER A 65 -6.17 11.39 1.52
N GLY A 66 -6.12 11.79 2.80
CA GLY A 66 -7.14 12.63 3.42
C GLY A 66 -8.48 11.91 3.67
N THR A 67 -8.59 10.61 3.42
CA THR A 67 -9.83 9.85 3.65
C THR A 67 -10.08 9.66 5.15
N ALA A 68 -11.28 9.98 5.63
CA ALA A 68 -11.68 9.74 7.01
C ALA A 68 -12.73 8.60 7.11
N HIS A 69 -13.28 8.41 8.31
CA HIS A 69 -14.29 7.40 8.64
C HIS A 69 -13.96 5.97 8.14
N LEU A 70 -12.66 5.63 8.19
CA LEU A 70 -12.14 4.35 7.73
C LEU A 70 -12.48 3.24 8.72
N ARG A 71 -12.79 2.05 8.20
CA ARG A 71 -12.98 0.84 8.97
C ARG A 71 -12.35 -0.36 8.28
N VAL A 72 -11.61 -1.16 9.05
CA VAL A 72 -11.08 -2.45 8.58
C VAL A 72 -12.22 -3.46 8.46
N LEU A 73 -12.30 -4.12 7.32
CA LEU A 73 -13.24 -5.21 7.06
C LEU A 73 -12.58 -6.58 7.24
N ALA A 74 -11.35 -6.75 6.76
CA ALA A 74 -10.62 -8.01 6.86
C ALA A 74 -9.10 -7.83 6.64
N PRO A 75 -8.24 -8.68 7.21
CA PRO A 75 -6.85 -8.78 6.78
C PRO A 75 -6.76 -9.38 5.37
N LEU A 76 -5.81 -8.89 4.56
CA LEU A 76 -5.49 -9.44 3.23
C LEU A 76 -4.21 -10.29 3.25
N GLY A 77 -3.49 -10.29 4.36
CA GLY A 77 -2.31 -11.10 4.60
C GLY A 77 -1.02 -10.28 4.63
N THR A 78 0.09 -11.00 4.45
CA THR A 78 1.44 -10.44 4.53
C THR A 78 2.25 -10.87 3.31
N GLN A 79 3.13 -9.98 2.82
CA GLN A 79 4.04 -10.26 1.72
C GLN A 79 5.42 -9.67 2.03
N LEU A 80 6.48 -10.41 1.69
CA LEU A 80 7.84 -9.89 1.70
C LEU A 80 8.16 -9.30 0.30
N VAL A 81 8.63 -8.06 0.26
CA VAL A 81 9.03 -7.36 -0.96
C VAL A 81 10.50 -6.98 -0.84
N GLU A 82 11.32 -7.53 -1.72
CA GLU A 82 12.75 -7.25 -1.77
C GLU A 82 13.07 -6.43 -3.01
N PHE A 83 13.82 -5.34 -2.84
CA PHE A 83 14.19 -4.45 -3.94
C PHE A 83 15.49 -3.71 -3.65
N GLU A 84 16.12 -3.20 -4.70
CA GLU A 84 17.31 -2.35 -4.59
C GLU A 84 16.95 -0.90 -4.91
N SER A 85 17.46 0.03 -4.11
CA SER A 85 17.28 1.46 -4.34
C SER A 85 18.48 2.23 -3.82
N GLY A 86 19.03 3.14 -4.64
CA GLY A 86 20.19 3.96 -4.26
C GLY A 86 21.42 3.14 -3.82
N GLY A 87 21.64 1.96 -4.41
CA GLY A 87 22.76 1.07 -4.07
C GLY A 87 22.61 0.30 -2.76
N LYS A 88 21.43 0.34 -2.13
CA LYS A 88 21.09 -0.43 -0.93
C LYS A 88 20.04 -1.48 -1.25
N ARG A 89 20.08 -2.60 -0.52
CA ARG A 89 19.03 -3.63 -0.59
C ARG A 89 18.01 -3.39 0.51
N TYR A 90 16.75 -3.56 0.16
CA TYR A 90 15.62 -3.42 1.07
C TYR A 90 14.87 -4.74 1.14
N SER A 91 14.51 -5.14 2.35
CA SER A 91 13.61 -6.26 2.62
C SER A 91 12.43 -5.73 3.43
N ARG A 92 11.27 -5.56 2.76
CA ARG A 92 10.08 -4.94 3.36
C ARG A 92 9.00 -5.98 3.58
N THR A 93 8.55 -6.13 4.82
CA THR A 93 7.34 -6.88 5.13
C THR A 93 6.13 -5.97 4.99
N GLU A 94 5.22 -6.26 4.07
CA GLU A 94 3.98 -5.52 3.85
C GLU A 94 2.79 -6.28 4.42
N ILE A 95 1.97 -5.61 5.23
CA ILE A 95 0.73 -6.13 5.79
C ILE A 95 -0.42 -5.30 5.27
N TYR A 96 -1.37 -5.91 4.57
CA TYR A 96 -2.49 -5.19 3.97
C TYR A 96 -3.83 -5.59 4.56
N PHE A 97 -4.74 -4.62 4.60
CA PHE A 97 -6.11 -4.79 5.07
C PHE A 97 -7.10 -4.32 4.01
N LEU A 98 -8.23 -5.03 3.89
CA LEU A 98 -9.40 -4.55 3.20
C LEU A 98 -10.12 -3.57 4.11
N MET A 99 -10.42 -2.38 3.60
CA MET A 99 -11.05 -1.30 4.35
C MET A 99 -12.23 -0.74 3.59
N THR A 100 -13.14 -0.08 4.31
CA THR A 100 -14.21 0.74 3.74
C THR A 100 -14.17 2.13 4.35
N THR A 101 -14.74 3.10 3.66
CA THR A 101 -15.08 4.42 4.21
C THR A 101 -16.55 4.72 3.97
N THR A 102 -17.12 5.62 4.77
CA THR A 102 -18.40 6.26 4.50
C THR A 102 -18.26 7.63 3.84
N ASP A 103 -17.03 8.13 3.70
CA ASP A 103 -16.77 9.39 3.00
C ASP A 103 -16.92 9.22 1.51
N GLU A 104 -17.73 10.08 0.91
CA GLU A 104 -17.82 10.14 -0.53
C GLU A 104 -16.46 10.55 -1.10
N PRO A 105 -15.97 9.88 -2.16
CA PRO A 105 -14.78 10.29 -2.89
C PRO A 105 -14.82 11.77 -3.28
N HIS A 106 -14.10 12.62 -2.54
CA HIS A 106 -13.96 14.03 -2.88
C HIS A 106 -12.97 14.16 -4.05
N ARG A 107 -13.33 14.97 -5.05
CA ARG A 107 -12.54 15.12 -6.28
C ARG A 107 -11.28 15.96 -6.14
N ASP A 108 -11.14 16.76 -5.09
CA ASP A 108 -10.04 17.70 -4.99
C ASP A 108 -9.76 18.09 -3.54
N HIS A 109 -8.67 17.57 -3.00
CA HIS A 109 -7.96 18.19 -1.87
C HIS A 109 -6.45 18.18 -2.06
N SER A 110 -5.93 18.04 -3.30
CA SER A 110 -4.53 18.41 -3.52
C SER A 110 -4.47 19.94 -3.63
N THR A 111 -4.17 20.61 -2.51
CA THR A 111 -3.36 21.82 -2.63
C THR A 111 -2.13 21.41 -3.46
N GLY A 112 -1.73 22.18 -4.48
CA GLY A 112 -0.74 21.77 -5.49
C GLY A 112 0.66 21.37 -4.99
N GLU A 113 0.84 21.24 -3.68
CA GLU A 113 2.04 20.82 -2.95
C GLU A 113 1.93 19.39 -2.38
N ALA A 114 0.78 18.73 -2.48
CA ALA A 114 0.60 17.38 -1.96
C ALA A 114 1.46 16.35 -2.72
N GLN A 115 2.16 15.48 -1.98
CA GLN A 115 2.99 14.42 -2.55
C GLN A 115 2.14 13.39 -3.32
N PHE A 116 0.90 13.17 -2.88
CA PHE A 116 -0.03 12.20 -3.45
C PHE A 116 -1.32 12.87 -3.89
N VAL A 117 -1.88 12.37 -4.99
CA VAL A 117 -3.21 12.72 -5.50
C VAL A 117 -4.10 11.47 -5.40
N PRO A 118 -5.13 11.47 -4.53
CA PRO A 118 -6.09 10.38 -4.41
C PRO A 118 -6.90 10.19 -5.69
N VAL A 119 -7.02 8.95 -6.17
CA VAL A 119 -7.89 8.61 -7.29
C VAL A 119 -8.73 7.38 -6.98
N TRP A 120 -9.99 7.42 -7.40
CA TRP A 120 -10.96 6.35 -7.15
C TRP A 120 -11.37 5.68 -8.45
N LEU A 121 -10.89 4.45 -8.65
CA LEU A 121 -11.06 3.68 -9.88
C LEU A 121 -11.81 2.39 -9.62
N SER A 122 -12.42 1.80 -10.64
CA SER A 122 -12.89 0.42 -10.52
C SER A 122 -11.70 -0.53 -10.30
N PHE A 123 -11.97 -1.72 -9.72
CA PHE A 123 -10.92 -2.75 -9.60
C PHE A 123 -10.28 -3.13 -10.94
N ALA A 124 -11.05 -3.09 -12.04
CA ALA A 124 -10.53 -3.42 -13.36
C ALA A 124 -9.52 -2.38 -13.84
N GLU A 125 -9.84 -1.09 -13.70
CA GLU A 125 -8.94 0.01 -14.04
C GLU A 125 -7.72 0.05 -13.10
N ALA A 126 -7.93 -0.11 -11.79
CA ALA A 126 -6.88 -0.08 -10.80
C ALA A 126 -5.76 -1.10 -11.07
N VAL A 127 -6.13 -2.32 -11.45
CA VAL A 127 -5.17 -3.39 -11.81
C VAL A 127 -4.32 -3.02 -13.03
N GLN A 128 -4.85 -2.23 -13.96
CA GLN A 128 -4.15 -1.80 -15.17
C GLN A 128 -3.19 -0.65 -14.89
N VAL A 129 -3.55 0.29 -14.03
CA VAL A 129 -2.76 1.52 -13.81
C VAL A 129 -1.73 1.42 -12.69
N ILE A 130 -1.86 0.45 -11.77
CA ILE A 130 -0.94 0.34 -10.63
C ILE A 130 0.48 -0.02 -11.10
N SER A 131 1.47 0.72 -10.61
CA SER A 131 2.85 0.63 -11.09
C SER A 131 3.57 -0.63 -10.62
N PHE A 132 3.26 -1.10 -9.41
CA PHE A 132 3.98 -2.20 -8.77
C PHE A 132 3.20 -3.51 -8.83
N GLU A 133 3.82 -4.56 -9.35
CA GLU A 133 3.20 -5.89 -9.45
C GLU A 133 2.83 -6.47 -8.07
N ALA A 134 3.67 -6.25 -7.06
CA ALA A 134 3.38 -6.66 -5.69
C ALA A 134 2.07 -6.06 -5.17
N GLU A 135 1.78 -4.79 -5.52
CA GLU A 135 0.55 -4.13 -5.08
C GLU A 135 -0.68 -4.56 -5.90
N ARG A 136 -0.49 -4.98 -7.15
CA ARG A 136 -1.56 -5.57 -7.96
C ARG A 136 -2.14 -6.82 -7.32
N GLU A 137 -1.32 -7.60 -6.62
CA GLU A 137 -1.78 -8.78 -5.89
C GLU A 137 -2.73 -8.43 -4.74
N TRP A 138 -2.48 -7.32 -4.02
CA TRP A 138 -3.39 -6.83 -2.98
C TRP A 138 -4.77 -6.47 -3.52
N LEU A 139 -4.85 -5.84 -4.70
CA LEU A 139 -6.12 -5.56 -5.37
C LEU A 139 -6.92 -6.83 -5.69
N LYS A 140 -6.24 -7.90 -6.16
CA LYS A 140 -6.88 -9.19 -6.46
C LYS A 140 -7.41 -9.85 -5.19
N ARG A 141 -6.60 -9.90 -4.12
CA ARG A 141 -7.00 -10.45 -2.82
C ARG A 141 -8.17 -9.69 -2.23
N ALA A 142 -8.13 -8.36 -2.28
CA ALA A 142 -9.23 -7.49 -1.83
C ALA A 142 -10.53 -7.79 -2.58
N ARG A 143 -10.47 -7.90 -3.92
CA ARG A 143 -11.66 -8.24 -4.72
C ARG A 143 -12.21 -9.62 -4.38
N HIS A 144 -11.35 -10.61 -4.16
CA HIS A 144 -11.78 -11.94 -3.73
C HIS A 144 -12.45 -11.88 -2.35
N GLN A 145 -11.83 -11.20 -1.39
CA GLN A 145 -12.34 -11.08 -0.03
C GLN A 145 -13.65 -10.32 0.05
N LEU A 146 -13.81 -9.25 -0.75
CA LEU A 146 -15.04 -8.48 -0.82
C LEU A 146 -16.22 -9.33 -1.32
N ARG A 147 -15.99 -10.21 -2.31
CA ARG A 147 -17.01 -11.16 -2.79
C ARG A 147 -17.44 -12.11 -1.67
N ARG A 148 -16.48 -12.67 -0.92
CA ARG A 148 -16.77 -13.56 0.22
C ARG A 148 -17.65 -12.88 1.26
N ILE A 149 -17.28 -11.66 1.67
CA ILE A 149 -18.07 -10.88 2.65
C ILE A 149 -19.48 -10.60 2.14
N GLY A 150 -19.64 -10.26 0.86
CA GLY A 150 -20.96 -10.01 0.27
C GLY A 150 -21.82 -11.26 0.14
N ASP A 151 -21.22 -12.44 0.01
CA ASP A 151 -21.92 -13.72 0.00
C ASP A 151 -22.32 -14.16 1.41
N ASP A 152 -21.53 -13.84 2.44
CA ASP A 152 -21.81 -14.18 3.85
C ASP A 152 -22.97 -13.37 4.47
N ILE A 153 -23.40 -12.27 3.84
CA ILE A 153 -24.47 -11.37 4.33
C ILE A 153 -25.83 -11.68 3.66
N ARG A 154 -25.86 -12.58 2.67
CA ARG A 154 -27.09 -13.02 1.98
C ARG A 154 -27.69 -14.27 2.59
#